data_AF-A0A2D0JJG5-F1
#
_entry.id   AF-A0A2D0JJG5-F1
#
_cell.length_a   1.000
_cell.length_b   1.000
_cell.length_c   1.000
_cell.angle_alpha   90.00
_cell.angle_beta   90.00
_cell.angle_gamma   90.00
#
_symmetry.space_group_name_H-M   'P 1'
#
loop_
_entity.id
_entity.type
_entity.pdbx_description
1 polymer ?
#
loop_
_entity_poly.entity_id
_entity_poly.type
_entity_poly.pdbx_seq_one_letter_code
_entity_poly.pdbx_strand_id
1 'polypeptide(L)'
;MNIVLKKSSKSDACHHEFVERKGVGHPDTLSDYIAETASHKYSKYCISKFGKVANHWFDKVMIIGGESDISYGVGKVLKPYTVVFAGKVTNKVGSYNIPVKQILQEACSEILGKYLTGFDSELHLVIENKLVDYQGAGRKANRYQPESESQLPSISDVSELVSNDCNLISGYAPYSILEGIVLFVEKYLTSADFKAKHPDTG
;
A
#
# COMPACT_ATOMS: atom_id res chain seq x y z
N MET A 1 -8.23 25.16 -15.30
CA MET A 1 -8.25 23.71 -15.58
C MET A 1 -8.24 23.53 -17.09
N ASN A 2 -7.37 22.69 -17.64
CA ASN A 2 -7.27 22.47 -19.08
C ASN A 2 -8.01 21.18 -19.44
N ILE A 3 -9.29 21.30 -19.79
CA ILE A 3 -10.15 20.15 -20.12
C ILE A 3 -10.28 20.05 -21.63
N VAL A 4 -10.02 18.86 -22.18
CA VAL A 4 -10.19 18.56 -23.60
C VAL A 4 -11.13 17.36 -23.74
N LEU A 5 -12.24 17.56 -24.44
CA LEU A 5 -13.21 16.50 -24.74
C LEU A 5 -13.10 16.11 -26.21
N LYS A 6 -12.98 14.81 -26.49
CA LYS A 6 -12.98 14.26 -27.85
C LYS A 6 -13.89 13.05 -27.91
N LYS A 7 -14.67 12.93 -28.99
CA LYS A 7 -15.48 11.74 -29.24
C LYS A 7 -14.53 10.57 -29.52
N SER A 8 -14.70 9.46 -28.79
CA SER A 8 -13.93 8.24 -29.03
C SER A 8 -14.29 7.66 -30.40
N SER A 9 -13.29 7.22 -31.17
CA SER A 9 -13.45 6.55 -32.46
C SER A 9 -13.31 5.02 -32.38
N LYS A 10 -13.11 4.46 -31.18
CA LYS A 10 -12.93 3.02 -30.99
C LYS A 10 -14.26 2.28 -31.21
N SER A 11 -14.28 1.30 -32.11
CA SER A 11 -15.28 0.24 -32.15
C SER A 11 -14.96 -0.79 -31.07
N ASP A 12 -15.94 -1.14 -30.24
CA ASP A 12 -15.80 -1.98 -29.03
C ASP A 12 -15.41 -3.46 -29.27
N ALA A 13 -14.96 -3.83 -30.46
CA ALA A 13 -14.61 -5.21 -30.81
C ALA A 13 -13.13 -5.31 -31.20
N CYS A 14 -12.25 -5.34 -30.19
CA CYS A 14 -10.94 -5.95 -30.41
C CYS A 14 -11.16 -7.46 -30.51
N HIS A 15 -10.62 -8.11 -31.54
CA HIS A 15 -10.74 -9.57 -31.70
C HIS A 15 -10.11 -10.34 -30.52
N HIS A 16 -9.17 -9.73 -29.79
CA HIS A 16 -8.50 -10.32 -28.64
C HIS A 16 -8.43 -9.33 -27.48
N GLU A 17 -8.71 -9.81 -26.28
CA GLU A 17 -8.65 -9.05 -25.04
C GLU A 17 -7.88 -9.86 -23.99
N PHE A 18 -7.02 -9.18 -23.23
CA PHE A 18 -6.28 -9.78 -22.12
C PHE A 18 -6.50 -8.94 -20.87
N VAL A 19 -6.95 -9.60 -19.81
CA VAL A 19 -7.20 -8.95 -18.52
C VAL A 19 -6.62 -9.83 -17.43
N GLU A 20 -5.86 -9.21 -16.51
CA GLU A 20 -5.30 -9.87 -15.34
C GLU A 20 -5.74 -9.13 -14.08
N ARG A 21 -6.01 -9.91 -13.03
CA ARG A 21 -6.20 -9.39 -11.67
C ARG A 21 -5.41 -10.26 -10.70
N LYS A 22 -4.48 -9.64 -9.98
CA LYS A 22 -3.80 -10.26 -8.85
C LYS A 22 -4.72 -10.21 -7.63
N GLY A 23 -4.97 -11.38 -7.04
CA GLY A 23 -5.91 -11.52 -5.93
C GLY A 23 -5.34 -11.05 -4.59
N VAL A 24 -6.20 -10.93 -3.58
CA VAL A 24 -5.83 -10.37 -2.26
C VAL A 24 -4.65 -11.07 -1.56
N GLY A 25 -4.43 -12.36 -1.82
CA GLY A 25 -3.31 -13.13 -1.25
C GLY A 25 -2.02 -13.10 -2.09
N HIS A 26 -2.02 -12.44 -3.26
CA HIS A 26 -0.84 -12.35 -4.12
C HIS A 26 0.22 -11.44 -3.48
N PRO A 27 1.52 -11.80 -3.44
CA PRO A 27 2.57 -11.00 -2.81
C PRO A 27 2.62 -9.53 -3.26
N ASP A 28 2.45 -9.25 -4.56
CA ASP A 28 2.37 -7.88 -5.06
C ASP A 28 1.17 -7.11 -4.48
N THR A 29 -0.02 -7.71 -4.49
CA THR A 29 -1.24 -7.09 -3.93
C THR A 29 -1.13 -6.90 -2.42
N LEU A 30 -0.51 -7.84 -1.71
CA LEU A 30 -0.20 -7.68 -0.29
C LEU A 30 0.78 -6.53 -0.04
N SER A 31 1.80 -6.37 -0.89
CA SER A 31 2.75 -5.27 -0.81
C SER A 31 2.06 -3.92 -1.02
N ASP A 32 1.16 -3.83 -2.01
CA ASP A 32 0.32 -2.64 -2.26
C ASP A 32 -0.57 -2.32 -1.05
N TYR A 33 -1.25 -3.33 -0.48
CA TYR A 33 -2.09 -3.15 0.69
C TYR A 33 -1.29 -2.73 1.93
N ILE A 34 -0.11 -3.31 2.17
CA ILE A 34 0.76 -2.93 3.27
C ILE A 34 1.23 -1.48 3.10
N ALA A 35 1.67 -1.10 1.90
CA ALA A 35 2.11 0.25 1.57
C ALA A 35 1.01 1.29 1.85
N GLU A 36 -0.19 1.05 1.33
CA GLU A 36 -1.36 1.93 1.52
C GLU A 36 -1.78 1.99 2.99
N THR A 37 -1.82 0.84 3.68
CA THR A 37 -2.22 0.77 5.09
C THR A 37 -1.23 1.52 5.98
N ALA A 38 0.07 1.37 5.74
CA ALA A 38 1.10 2.11 6.45
C ALA A 38 0.97 3.63 6.20
N SER A 39 0.73 4.02 4.94
CA SER A 39 0.58 5.43 4.54
C SER A 39 -0.63 6.07 5.23
N HIS A 40 -1.77 5.37 5.22
CA HIS A 40 -2.99 5.79 5.88
C HIS A 40 -2.83 5.90 7.41
N LYS A 41 -2.25 4.88 8.07
CA LYS A 41 -1.99 4.91 9.52
C LYS A 41 -1.04 6.04 9.90
N TYR A 42 0.05 6.21 9.16
CA TYR A 42 1.02 7.29 9.39
C TYR A 42 0.37 8.67 9.21
N SER A 43 -0.41 8.85 8.15
CA SER A 43 -1.14 10.09 7.89
C SER A 43 -2.13 10.42 9.01
N LYS A 44 -2.92 9.43 9.46
CA LYS A 44 -3.82 9.58 10.60
C LYS A 44 -3.09 9.94 11.88
N TYR A 45 -1.97 9.27 12.16
CA TYR A 45 -1.14 9.59 13.31
C TYR A 45 -0.66 11.04 13.26
N CYS A 46 -0.10 11.47 12.13
CA CYS A 46 0.37 12.84 11.94
C CYS A 46 -0.75 13.88 12.09
N ILE A 47 -1.91 13.65 11.48
CA ILE A 47 -3.08 14.54 11.62
C ILE A 47 -3.51 14.63 13.09
N SER A 48 -3.61 13.49 13.78
CA SER A 48 -4.01 13.49 15.20
C SER A 48 -3.02 14.22 16.10
N LYS A 49 -1.72 14.18 15.76
CA LYS A 49 -0.65 14.72 16.59
C LYS A 49 -0.30 16.18 16.28
N PHE A 50 -0.30 16.55 15.01
CA PHE A 50 0.23 17.82 14.49
C PHE A 50 -0.80 18.61 13.68
N GLY A 51 -2.01 18.08 13.49
CA GLY A 51 -3.03 18.68 12.61
C GLY A 51 -2.68 18.66 11.11
N LYS A 52 -1.53 18.09 10.74
CA LYS A 52 -0.98 18.07 9.37
C LYS A 52 -0.29 16.74 9.08
N VAL A 53 -0.13 16.41 7.81
CA VAL A 53 0.59 15.20 7.38
C VAL A 53 2.06 15.55 7.14
N ALA A 54 2.97 14.84 7.82
CA ALA A 54 4.38 14.92 7.53
C ALA A 54 4.73 14.15 6.24
N ASN A 55 5.73 14.59 5.49
CA ASN A 55 6.08 13.96 4.22
C ASN A 55 6.52 12.49 4.43
N HIS A 56 5.98 11.59 3.61
CA HIS A 56 6.34 10.18 3.60
C HIS A 56 6.03 9.54 2.25
N TRP A 57 6.74 8.47 1.92
CA TRP A 57 6.57 7.64 0.72
C TRP A 57 6.83 6.19 1.10
N PHE A 58 5.75 5.42 1.25
CA PHE A 58 5.80 3.99 1.56
C PHE A 58 5.48 3.12 0.35
N ASP A 59 5.58 3.67 -0.86
CA ASP A 59 5.26 3.03 -2.14
C ASP A 59 6.35 2.07 -2.65
N LYS A 60 7.35 1.74 -1.83
CA LYS A 60 8.35 0.70 -2.10
C LYS A 60 8.36 -0.32 -0.98
N VAL A 61 7.38 -1.22 -1.02
CA VAL A 61 7.29 -2.38 -0.14
C VAL A 61 7.62 -3.62 -0.94
N MET A 62 8.44 -4.49 -0.35
CA MET A 62 8.78 -5.79 -0.93
C MET A 62 8.55 -6.88 0.12
N ILE A 63 7.90 -7.96 -0.28
CA ILE A 63 7.76 -9.17 0.53
C ILE A 63 8.75 -10.21 0.00
N ILE A 64 9.69 -10.61 0.85
CA ILE A 64 10.58 -11.74 0.61
C ILE A 64 9.90 -12.98 1.21
N GLY A 65 9.71 -14.00 0.36
CA GLY A 65 9.09 -15.26 0.75
C GLY A 65 9.83 -15.96 1.88
N GLY A 66 9.07 -16.54 2.81
CA GLY A 66 9.58 -17.45 3.82
C GLY A 66 9.77 -18.87 3.30
N GLU A 67 9.87 -19.81 4.23
CA GLU A 67 9.90 -21.25 3.94
C GLU A 67 8.82 -21.93 4.77
N SER A 68 8.08 -22.87 4.17
CA SER A 68 7.01 -23.61 4.82
C SER A 68 7.12 -25.10 4.55
N ASP A 69 6.71 -25.89 5.55
CA ASP A 69 6.46 -27.31 5.44
C ASP A 69 4.96 -27.52 5.27
N ILE A 70 4.56 -28.02 4.10
CA ILE A 70 3.17 -28.19 3.69
C ILE A 70 2.98 -29.64 3.24
N SER A 71 2.13 -30.36 3.96
CA SER A 71 1.64 -31.69 3.57
C SER A 71 0.20 -31.88 4.04
N TYR A 72 -0.42 -33.02 3.73
CA TYR A 72 -1.76 -33.31 4.26
C TYR A 72 -1.77 -33.24 5.79
N GLY A 73 -2.60 -32.36 6.35
CA GLY A 73 -2.70 -32.12 7.79
C GLY A 73 -1.53 -31.35 8.41
N VAL A 74 -0.57 -30.85 7.62
CA VAL A 74 0.60 -30.09 8.09
C VAL A 74 0.67 -28.77 7.35
N GLY A 75 0.71 -27.67 8.11
CA GLY A 75 0.98 -26.33 7.60
C GLY A 75 1.82 -25.57 8.61
N LYS A 76 3.14 -25.60 8.45
CA LYS A 76 4.07 -24.95 9.38
C LYS A 76 4.97 -23.98 8.63
N VAL A 77 5.03 -22.73 9.08
CA VAL A 77 6.03 -21.78 8.62
C VAL A 77 7.35 -22.11 9.33
N LEU A 78 8.39 -22.43 8.56
CA LEU A 78 9.73 -22.75 9.06
C LEU A 78 10.61 -21.50 9.13
N LYS A 79 10.47 -20.60 8.16
CA LYS A 79 11.14 -19.29 8.12
C LYS A 79 10.11 -18.20 7.85
N PRO A 80 10.13 -17.10 8.62
CA PRO A 80 9.16 -16.02 8.48
C PRO A 80 9.31 -15.30 7.13
N TYR A 81 8.24 -14.63 6.72
CA TYR A 81 8.29 -13.63 5.64
C TYR A 81 9.11 -12.43 6.09
N THR A 82 9.85 -11.81 5.17
CA THR A 82 10.51 -10.52 5.44
C THR A 82 9.85 -9.43 4.63
N VAL A 83 9.28 -8.43 5.30
CA VAL A 83 8.72 -7.23 4.66
C VAL A 83 9.74 -6.10 4.73
N VAL A 84 10.19 -5.64 3.57
CA VAL A 84 11.15 -4.54 3.45
C VAL A 84 10.40 -3.27 3.09
N PHE A 85 10.57 -2.22 3.89
CA PHE A 85 10.11 -0.87 3.56
C PHE A 85 11.28 -0.02 3.09
N ALA A 86 11.19 0.54 1.89
CA ALA A 86 12.14 1.49 1.36
C ALA A 86 11.43 2.78 0.94
N GLY A 87 12.18 3.88 0.88
CA GLY A 87 11.62 5.19 0.53
C GLY A 87 12.03 6.27 1.51
N LYS A 88 11.22 7.33 1.60
CA LYS A 88 11.49 8.45 2.49
C LYS A 88 10.38 8.67 3.49
N VAL A 89 10.76 9.08 4.70
CA VAL A 89 9.81 9.34 5.78
C VAL A 89 10.34 10.46 6.66
N THR A 90 9.44 11.27 7.21
CA THR A 90 9.77 12.12 8.34
C THR A 90 9.79 11.27 9.62
N ASN A 91 10.97 11.05 10.22
CA ASN A 91 11.05 10.29 11.47
C ASN A 91 10.68 11.12 12.71
N LYS A 92 10.79 12.44 12.61
CA LYS A 92 10.54 13.38 13.72
C LYS A 92 10.06 14.74 13.23
N VAL A 93 9.30 15.43 14.08
CA VAL A 93 8.92 16.83 13.89
C VAL A 93 9.42 17.60 15.12
N GLY A 94 10.39 18.48 14.92
CA GLY A 94 11.16 19.09 16.01
C GLY A 94 11.86 18.03 16.86
N SER A 95 11.52 17.98 18.15
CA SER A 95 12.03 16.98 19.09
C SER A 95 11.17 15.72 19.20
N TYR A 96 9.98 15.70 18.59
CA TYR A 96 9.03 14.60 18.75
C TYR A 96 9.28 13.49 17.71
N ASN A 97 9.57 12.28 18.17
CA ASN A 97 9.74 11.12 17.30
C ASN A 97 8.38 10.52 16.92
N ILE A 98 8.18 10.30 15.62
CA ILE A 98 7.03 9.57 15.10
C ILE A 98 7.30 8.07 15.26
N PRO A 99 6.35 7.26 15.78
CA PRO A 99 6.54 5.84 16.03
C PRO A 99 6.44 5.02 14.73
N VAL A 100 7.29 5.35 13.74
CA VAL A 100 7.27 4.75 12.39
C VAL A 100 7.32 3.23 12.49
N LYS A 101 8.23 2.66 13.29
CA LYS A 101 8.37 1.21 13.45
C LYS A 101 7.07 0.53 13.89
N GLN A 102 6.36 1.12 14.86
CA GLN A 102 5.08 0.59 15.34
C GLN A 102 4.02 0.67 14.24
N ILE A 103 3.95 1.78 13.51
CA ILE A 103 3.00 1.96 12.40
C ILE A 103 3.23 0.90 11.31
N LEU A 104 4.48 0.64 10.96
CA LEU A 104 4.82 -0.40 9.98
C LEU A 104 4.43 -1.80 10.48
N GLN A 105 4.70 -2.11 11.75
CA GLN A 105 4.31 -3.38 12.38
C GLN A 105 2.79 -3.59 12.35
N GLU A 106 2.03 -2.57 12.73
CA GLU A 106 0.56 -2.62 12.71
C GLU A 106 0.01 -2.78 11.30
N ALA A 107 0.60 -2.11 10.30
CA ALA A 107 0.19 -2.24 8.91
C ALA A 107 0.42 -3.65 8.36
N CYS A 108 1.62 -4.22 8.59
CA CYS A 108 1.94 -5.58 8.17
C CYS A 108 1.05 -6.62 8.87
N SER A 109 0.88 -6.49 10.19
CA SER A 109 0.09 -7.45 10.99
C SER A 109 -1.38 -7.42 10.59
N GLU A 110 -1.94 -6.23 10.32
CA GLU A 110 -3.32 -6.08 9.84
C GLU A 110 -3.52 -6.74 8.47
N ILE A 111 -2.67 -6.44 7.49
CA ILE A 111 -2.86 -6.93 6.12
C ILE A 111 -2.56 -8.43 6.01
N LEU A 112 -1.44 -8.89 6.56
CA LEU A 112 -1.07 -10.30 6.48
C LEU A 112 -2.00 -11.15 7.35
N GLY A 113 -2.38 -10.70 8.55
CA GLY A 113 -3.34 -11.41 9.40
C GLY A 113 -4.75 -11.48 8.81
N LYS A 114 -5.12 -10.51 7.97
CA LYS A 114 -6.41 -10.50 7.27
C LYS A 114 -6.46 -11.46 6.09
N TYR A 115 -5.38 -11.57 5.32
CA TYR A 115 -5.39 -12.28 4.03
C TYR A 115 -4.61 -13.59 4.00
N LEU A 116 -3.76 -13.87 4.99
CA LEU A 116 -3.02 -15.13 5.08
C LEU A 116 -3.61 -16.01 6.19
N THR A 117 -4.07 -17.20 5.80
CA THR A 117 -4.61 -18.20 6.72
C THR A 117 -3.57 -18.65 7.73
N GLY A 118 -3.91 -18.60 9.02
CA GLY A 118 -3.02 -19.04 10.11
C GLY A 118 -1.78 -18.17 10.32
N PHE A 119 -1.79 -16.93 9.82
CA PHE A 119 -0.69 -16.00 10.03
C PHE A 119 -0.64 -15.50 11.48
N ASP A 120 0.56 -15.55 12.06
CA ASP A 120 0.89 -15.00 13.37
C ASP A 120 2.04 -14.01 13.17
N SER A 121 1.81 -12.73 13.51
CA SER A 121 2.80 -11.67 13.30
C SER A 121 4.04 -11.81 14.17
N GLU A 122 3.96 -12.46 15.32
CA GLU A 122 5.10 -12.63 16.21
C GLU A 122 6.02 -13.76 15.73
N LEU A 123 5.45 -14.75 15.02
CA LEU A 123 6.18 -15.92 14.56
C LEU A 123 6.59 -15.84 13.08
N HIS A 124 5.74 -15.26 12.24
CA HIS A 124 5.83 -15.38 10.78
C HIS A 124 6.32 -14.10 10.08
N LEU A 125 6.65 -13.04 10.82
CA LEU A 125 7.01 -11.75 10.23
C LEU A 125 8.34 -11.20 10.75
N VAL A 126 9.16 -10.75 9.81
CA VAL A 126 10.30 -9.88 10.05
C VAL A 126 10.11 -8.60 9.26
N ILE A 127 10.35 -7.44 9.88
CA ILE A 127 10.29 -6.15 9.18
C ILE A 127 11.69 -5.56 9.06
N GLU A 128 12.10 -5.29 7.82
CA GLU A 128 13.29 -4.51 7.52
C GLU A 128 12.92 -3.08 7.15
N ASN A 129 13.10 -2.15 8.08
CA ASN A 129 12.91 -0.73 7.82
C ASN A 129 14.17 -0.10 7.22
N LYS A 130 14.13 0.19 5.91
CA LYS A 130 15.15 0.93 5.15
C LYS A 130 14.69 2.34 4.77
N LEU A 131 13.65 2.86 5.41
CA LEU A 131 13.19 4.24 5.19
C LEU A 131 14.21 5.23 5.73
N VAL A 132 14.37 6.34 5.02
CA VAL A 132 15.35 7.38 5.36
C VAL A 132 14.72 8.77 5.33
N ASP A 133 15.23 9.70 6.13
CA ASP A 133 14.83 11.11 6.10
C ASP A 133 15.82 11.99 5.34
N TYR A 134 16.70 11.38 4.54
CA TYR A 134 17.81 12.06 3.89
C TYR A 134 17.37 13.18 2.95
N GLN A 135 18.16 14.25 2.93
CA GLN A 135 17.97 15.36 2.00
C GLN A 135 18.23 14.90 0.56
N GLY A 136 17.27 15.12 -0.33
CA GLY A 136 17.48 14.96 -1.77
C GLY A 136 18.13 16.20 -2.37
N ALA A 137 18.88 16.04 -3.45
CA ALA A 137 19.45 17.18 -4.19
C ALA A 137 18.35 18.20 -4.54
N GLY A 138 18.59 19.48 -4.26
CA GLY A 138 17.66 20.58 -4.59
C GLY A 138 16.40 20.70 -3.72
N ARG A 139 16.27 19.95 -2.62
CA ARG A 139 15.14 20.09 -1.67
C ARG A 139 15.62 20.66 -0.33
N LYS A 140 14.79 21.51 0.29
CA LYS A 140 15.03 22.02 1.65
C LYS A 140 14.99 20.88 2.66
N ALA A 141 15.85 20.93 3.68
CA ALA A 141 15.95 19.91 4.73
C ALA A 141 14.62 19.70 5.47
N ASN A 142 13.86 20.79 5.68
CA ASN A 142 12.57 20.79 6.37
C ASN A 142 11.51 19.87 5.74
N ARG A 143 11.69 19.38 4.51
CA ARG A 143 10.74 18.47 3.88
C ARG A 143 10.61 17.16 4.66
N TYR A 144 11.72 16.54 5.04
CA TYR A 144 11.75 15.29 5.81
C TYR A 144 12.31 15.45 7.22
N GLN A 145 12.94 16.60 7.51
CA GLN A 145 13.46 16.96 8.83
C GLN A 145 12.90 18.31 9.30
N PRO A 146 11.57 18.45 9.45
CA PRO A 146 10.96 19.68 9.94
C PRO A 146 11.34 19.93 11.41
N GLU A 147 11.72 21.16 11.74
CA GLU A 147 12.09 21.60 13.09
C GLU A 147 10.87 21.90 13.97
N SER A 148 9.70 22.05 13.35
CA SER A 148 8.43 22.34 14.03
C SER A 148 7.24 22.00 13.14
N GLU A 149 6.05 21.92 13.74
CA GLU A 149 4.78 21.69 13.04
C GLU A 149 4.42 22.81 12.03
N SER A 150 4.93 24.02 12.26
CA SER A 150 4.76 25.15 11.33
C SER A 150 5.46 24.92 9.99
N GLN A 151 6.50 24.07 9.94
CA GLN A 151 7.20 23.71 8.70
C GLN A 151 6.54 22.55 7.93
N LEU A 152 5.49 21.93 8.49
CA LEU A 152 4.70 20.93 7.78
C LEU A 152 3.75 21.59 6.77
N PRO A 153 3.54 20.95 5.60
CA PRO A 153 2.66 21.49 4.56
C PRO A 153 1.24 21.67 5.08
N SER A 154 0.63 22.79 4.73
CA SER A 154 -0.77 23.06 5.01
C SER A 154 -1.65 22.31 4.03
N ILE A 155 -2.63 21.56 4.54
CA ILE A 155 -3.64 20.89 3.70
C ILE A 155 -4.77 21.87 3.32
N SER A 156 -4.96 22.93 4.12
CA SER A 156 -6.00 23.95 3.89
C SER A 156 -5.56 25.08 2.97
N ASP A 157 -4.25 25.27 2.77
CA ASP A 157 -3.73 26.29 1.86
C ASP A 157 -3.53 25.70 0.46
N VAL A 158 -4.48 25.97 -0.43
CA VAL A 158 -4.45 25.48 -1.82
C VAL A 158 -3.21 25.98 -2.57
N SER A 159 -2.60 27.11 -2.16
CA SER A 159 -1.39 27.63 -2.79
C SER A 159 -0.15 26.77 -2.49
N GLU A 160 -0.18 25.99 -1.39
CA GLU A 160 0.88 25.05 -1.04
C GLU A 160 0.69 23.66 -1.67
N LEU A 161 -0.50 23.37 -2.23
CA LEU A 161 -0.82 22.11 -2.88
C LEU A 161 -0.20 22.03 -4.28
N VAL A 162 1.10 21.77 -4.32
CA VAL A 162 1.84 21.53 -5.55
C VAL A 162 1.97 20.03 -5.83
N SER A 163 1.98 19.65 -7.11
CA SER A 163 2.25 18.27 -7.48
C SER A 163 3.65 17.86 -7.00
N ASN A 164 3.75 16.67 -6.42
CA ASN A 164 5.02 16.09 -5.99
C ASN A 164 5.93 15.72 -7.18
N ASP A 165 5.32 15.36 -8.32
CA ASP A 165 5.94 14.86 -9.53
C ASP A 165 5.09 15.16 -10.78
N CYS A 166 5.60 14.89 -11.98
CA CYS A 166 4.86 14.96 -13.24
C CYS A 166 4.20 13.60 -13.55
N ASN A 167 2.96 13.43 -13.10
CA ASN A 167 2.22 12.17 -13.23
C ASN A 167 1.14 12.24 -14.32
N LEU A 168 0.93 11.13 -15.02
CA LEU A 168 -0.24 10.91 -15.89
C LEU A 168 -1.09 9.79 -15.29
N ILE A 169 -2.38 10.07 -15.09
CA ILE A 169 -3.34 9.10 -14.56
C ILE A 169 -4.35 8.79 -15.66
N SER A 170 -4.67 7.51 -15.84
CA SER A 170 -5.70 7.05 -16.77
C SER A 170 -6.80 6.30 -16.01
N GLY A 171 -8.04 6.52 -16.43
CA GLY A 171 -9.21 5.82 -15.92
C GLY A 171 -10.30 5.82 -16.98
N TYR A 172 -11.12 4.78 -16.99
CA TYR A 172 -12.24 4.63 -17.92
C TYR A 172 -13.39 3.89 -17.24
N ALA A 173 -14.57 4.06 -17.82
CA ALA A 173 -15.78 3.33 -17.46
C ALA A 173 -16.73 3.30 -18.67
N PRO A 174 -17.62 2.28 -18.79
CA PRO A 174 -17.69 1.09 -17.94
C PRO A 174 -16.56 0.09 -18.24
N TYR A 175 -16.48 -0.98 -17.44
CA TYR A 175 -15.65 -2.15 -17.76
C TYR A 175 -16.21 -2.92 -18.96
N SER A 176 -15.33 -3.59 -19.69
CA SER A 176 -15.71 -4.62 -20.67
C SER A 176 -16.35 -5.83 -19.98
N ILE A 177 -16.93 -6.73 -20.78
CA ILE A 177 -17.46 -8.01 -20.26
C ILE A 177 -16.34 -8.83 -19.61
N LEU A 178 -15.17 -8.95 -20.25
CA LEU A 178 -14.06 -9.74 -19.73
C LEU A 178 -13.49 -9.13 -18.45
N GLU A 179 -13.31 -7.80 -18.41
CA GLU A 179 -12.88 -7.07 -17.21
C GLU A 179 -13.84 -7.28 -16.05
N GLY A 180 -15.15 -7.19 -16.31
CA GLY A 180 -16.19 -7.47 -15.32
C GLY A 180 -16.12 -8.89 -14.77
N ILE A 181 -15.94 -9.90 -15.63
CA ILE A 181 -15.82 -11.31 -15.23
C ILE A 181 -14.55 -11.54 -14.39
N VAL A 182 -13.38 -11.08 -14.84
CA VAL A 182 -12.12 -11.26 -14.12
C VAL A 182 -12.17 -10.62 -12.73
N LEU A 183 -12.72 -9.40 -12.64
CA LEU A 183 -12.92 -8.73 -11.35
C LEU A 183 -13.91 -9.49 -10.45
N PHE A 184 -15.01 -9.98 -11.02
CA PHE A 184 -16.03 -10.71 -10.27
C PHE A 184 -15.51 -12.04 -9.73
N VAL A 185 -14.80 -12.83 -10.53
CA VAL A 185 -14.30 -14.16 -10.12
C VAL A 185 -13.38 -14.03 -8.91
N GLU A 186 -12.41 -13.12 -8.95
CA GLU A 186 -11.51 -12.90 -7.81
C GLU A 186 -12.28 -12.45 -6.54
N LYS A 187 -13.21 -11.50 -6.67
CA LYS A 187 -14.04 -11.03 -5.55
C LYS A 187 -14.94 -12.12 -4.99
N TYR A 188 -15.50 -12.97 -5.85
CA TYR A 188 -16.37 -14.06 -5.44
C TYR A 188 -15.59 -15.12 -4.65
N LEU A 189 -14.45 -15.57 -5.18
CA LEU A 189 -13.60 -16.59 -4.53
C LEU A 189 -12.99 -16.10 -3.20
N THR A 190 -12.79 -14.79 -3.05
CA THR A 190 -12.24 -14.18 -1.82
C THR A 190 -13.33 -13.63 -0.89
N SER A 191 -14.61 -13.78 -1.25
CA SER A 191 -15.72 -13.30 -0.43
C SER A 191 -15.89 -14.11 0.87
N ALA A 192 -16.38 -13.46 1.91
CA ALA A 192 -16.65 -14.12 3.20
C ALA A 192 -17.59 -15.32 3.06
N ASP A 193 -18.63 -15.22 2.23
CA ASP A 193 -19.60 -16.31 2.00
C ASP A 193 -18.97 -17.52 1.30
N PHE A 194 -18.09 -17.28 0.32
CA PHE A 194 -17.38 -18.37 -0.35
C PHE A 194 -16.37 -19.03 0.60
N LYS A 195 -15.59 -18.23 1.34
CA LYS A 195 -14.62 -18.72 2.33
C LYS A 195 -15.28 -19.49 3.46
N ALA A 196 -16.46 -19.09 3.92
CA ALA A 196 -17.21 -19.83 4.93
C ALA A 196 -17.64 -21.23 4.46
N LYS A 197 -17.95 -21.39 3.16
CA LYS A 197 -18.31 -22.69 2.56
C LYS A 197 -17.10 -23.51 2.13
N HIS A 198 -15.99 -22.84 1.83
CA HIS A 198 -14.76 -23.42 1.29
C HIS A 198 -13.52 -22.89 2.04
N PRO A 199 -13.38 -23.22 3.34
CA PRO A 199 -12.34 -22.64 4.20
C PRO A 199 -10.91 -23.05 3.81
N ASP A 200 -10.75 -24.19 3.13
CA ASP A 200 -9.46 -24.69 2.68
C ASP A 200 -8.92 -23.98 1.41
N THR A 201 -9.72 -23.07 0.83
CA THR A 201 -9.24 -22.26 -0.29
C THR A 201 -8.34 -21.15 0.23
N GLY A 202 -7.16 -20.99 -0.40
CA GLY A 202 -6.23 -19.89 -0.12
C GLY A 202 -6.85 -18.53 -0.36
#